data_AF-A0A2E6F815-F1
#
_entry.id   AF-A0A2E6F815-F1
#
_cell.length_a   1.000
_cell.length_b   1.000
_cell.length_c   1.000
_cell.angle_alpha   90.00
_cell.angle_beta   90.00
_cell.angle_gamma   90.00
#
_symmetry.space_group_name_H-M   'P 1'
#
loop_
_entity.id
_entity.type
_entity.pdbx_description
1 polymer ?
#
loop_
_entity_poly.entity_id
_entity_poly.type
_entity_poly.pdbx_seq_one_letter_code
_entity_poly.pdbx_strand_id
1 'polypeptide(L)'
;MNRSSGLPLRGFRPPPPRQRRTKKPSPQGREGVDYETIFVRRGKGTTLSVLFLLALMLIAAWGIVRAVQWGREQLDPPGEQGAAINLTMPPGVSTSGISKILEQYDVIPDARAYEWYVRLKGAPLFQAGDYTFHTNSTVWEALEVLQAGPRYIEQNVRIRVTIPEGLTVRQIIREIDEIESMPFSGAEFEDELRMQHVVSNYAPSPSAMPLGAIEPYEGLLFPDTYYLGPDSTPEELLTQMLTRFDEVLTRLGYGAAPQIVGMSAYETVVLASLIEREARVGSERAKISRVIHNRLAANWFLGIDASIVYMTGNTELTLSDLQTESRYNTRLTKGLPPTPIAAAGRASLEAAMAPLPGQWMFYVLADKEGRHSFSVSSQEFERDKAKCQEQGLCG
;
A
#
# COMPACT_ATOMS: atom_id res chain seq x y z
N MET A 1 -55.95 -53.61 -14.82
CA MET A 1 -56.21 -54.42 -16.03
C MET A 1 -57.36 -53.80 -16.81
N ASN A 2 -57.14 -53.55 -18.11
CA ASN A 2 -58.07 -53.42 -19.25
C ASN A 2 -59.29 -52.50 -19.12
N ARG A 3 -59.38 -51.39 -19.89
CA ARG A 3 -59.49 -51.18 -21.36
C ARG A 3 -60.96 -50.92 -21.75
N SER A 4 -61.14 -49.74 -22.37
CA SER A 4 -61.94 -49.46 -23.57
C SER A 4 -63.43 -49.83 -23.58
N SER A 5 -64.30 -48.85 -23.85
CA SER A 5 -64.89 -48.64 -25.19
C SER A 5 -66.22 -47.88 -25.15
N GLY A 6 -66.49 -47.07 -26.18
CA GLY A 6 -67.84 -46.92 -26.74
C GLY A 6 -68.57 -45.59 -26.50
N LEU A 7 -68.41 -44.64 -27.44
CA LEU A 7 -69.50 -43.72 -27.83
C LEU A 7 -70.55 -44.52 -28.63
N PRO A 8 -71.85 -44.18 -28.52
CA PRO A 8 -72.47 -43.55 -29.69
C PRO A 8 -73.66 -42.58 -29.45
N LEU A 9 -73.79 -41.67 -30.43
CA LEU A 9 -74.99 -41.22 -31.15
C LEU A 9 -76.03 -40.27 -30.53
N ARG A 10 -76.15 -39.14 -31.25
CA ARG A 10 -77.27 -38.19 -31.38
C ARG A 10 -78.65 -38.87 -31.43
N GLY A 11 -79.58 -38.33 -30.64
CA GLY A 11 -81.01 -38.53 -30.78
C GLY A 11 -81.76 -37.20 -30.67
N PHE A 12 -82.23 -36.70 -31.81
CA PHE A 12 -83.11 -35.54 -32.00
C PHE A 12 -84.42 -35.72 -31.19
N ARG A 13 -84.87 -34.71 -30.44
CA ARG A 13 -86.22 -34.67 -29.84
C ARG A 13 -87.12 -33.69 -30.60
N PRO A 14 -88.40 -34.04 -30.84
CA PRO A 14 -89.35 -33.28 -31.68
C PRO A 14 -89.95 -32.07 -30.96
N PRO A 15 -90.49 -31.08 -31.70
CA PRO A 15 -91.12 -29.90 -31.12
C PRO A 15 -92.53 -30.19 -30.56
N PRO A 16 -92.94 -29.55 -29.45
CA PRO A 16 -94.30 -29.61 -28.92
C PRO A 16 -95.32 -28.81 -29.78
N PRO A 17 -96.63 -29.07 -29.60
CA PRO A 17 -97.61 -29.00 -30.69
C PRO A 17 -98.20 -27.62 -30.98
N ARG A 18 -98.56 -27.45 -32.26
CA ARG A 18 -99.38 -26.36 -32.84
C ARG A 18 -100.68 -26.17 -32.05
N GLN A 19 -100.87 -24.98 -31.48
CA GLN A 19 -102.20 -24.52 -31.08
C GLN A 19 -102.89 -23.74 -32.20
N ARG A 20 -104.21 -23.91 -32.23
CA ARG A 20 -105.15 -23.66 -33.33
C ARG A 20 -105.30 -22.18 -33.70
N ARG A 21 -105.36 -21.98 -35.02
CA ARG A 21 -106.00 -20.85 -35.71
C ARG A 21 -107.40 -20.57 -35.13
N THR A 22 -107.64 -19.33 -34.73
CA THR A 22 -108.98 -18.71 -34.79
C THR A 22 -109.06 -17.77 -36.01
N LYS A 23 -110.29 -17.61 -36.48
CA LYS A 23 -110.70 -17.34 -37.85
C LYS A 23 -110.97 -15.84 -38.04
N LYS A 24 -110.54 -15.32 -39.20
CA LYS A 24 -110.85 -13.99 -39.76
C LYS A 24 -112.34 -13.61 -39.67
N PRO A 25 -112.63 -12.30 -39.62
CA PRO A 25 -113.57 -11.67 -40.54
C PRO A 25 -112.84 -11.02 -41.72
N SER A 26 -113.52 -11.02 -42.87
CA SER A 26 -113.07 -10.54 -44.19
C SER A 26 -113.31 -9.02 -44.40
N PRO A 27 -112.78 -8.41 -45.48
CA PRO A 27 -112.42 -6.99 -45.59
C PRO A 27 -113.46 -6.12 -46.34
N GLN A 28 -113.32 -4.80 -46.25
CA GLN A 28 -113.87 -3.84 -47.24
C GLN A 28 -113.11 -2.50 -47.22
N GLY A 29 -112.76 -2.01 -48.43
CA GLY A 29 -112.30 -0.65 -48.78
C GLY A 29 -110.83 -0.36 -48.46
N ARG A 30 -109.87 -0.60 -49.36
CA ARG A 30 -109.41 0.18 -50.53
C ARG A 30 -108.39 1.28 -50.19
N GLU A 31 -107.40 1.33 -51.09
CA GLU A 31 -106.41 2.37 -51.38
C GLU A 31 -105.10 2.43 -50.56
N GLY A 32 -104.00 2.47 -51.32
CA GLY A 32 -102.67 2.86 -50.84
C GLY A 32 -101.67 1.71 -50.71
N VAL A 33 -100.92 1.42 -51.77
CA VAL A 33 -99.62 0.75 -51.63
C VAL A 33 -98.61 1.84 -51.27
N ASP A 34 -98.12 1.82 -50.04
CA ASP A 34 -96.92 2.56 -49.62
C ASP A 34 -96.03 1.58 -48.84
N TYR A 35 -94.82 1.33 -49.33
CA TYR A 35 -93.82 0.58 -48.57
C TYR A 35 -93.05 1.55 -47.69
N GLU A 36 -93.23 1.41 -46.37
CA GLU A 36 -92.44 2.16 -45.39
C GLU A 36 -91.07 1.50 -45.23
N THR A 37 -90.01 2.19 -45.67
CA THR A 37 -88.62 1.75 -45.49
C THR A 37 -88.26 1.85 -44.01
N ILE A 38 -88.15 0.70 -43.34
CA ILE A 38 -87.58 0.63 -41.98
C ILE A 38 -86.06 0.87 -42.09
N PHE A 39 -85.64 2.11 -41.87
CA PHE A 39 -84.23 2.42 -41.64
C PHE A 39 -83.80 1.80 -40.29
N VAL A 40 -82.98 0.75 -40.34
CA VAL A 40 -82.25 0.28 -39.16
C VAL A 40 -81.33 1.42 -38.70
N ARG A 41 -81.72 2.10 -37.62
CA ARG A 41 -80.96 3.17 -37.00
C ARG A 41 -79.63 2.59 -36.51
N ARG A 42 -78.55 2.80 -37.28
CA ARG A 42 -77.16 2.45 -36.91
C ARG A 42 -76.88 3.08 -35.55
N GLY A 43 -76.81 2.27 -34.50
CA GLY A 43 -76.67 2.75 -33.13
C GLY A 43 -75.40 3.58 -32.98
N LYS A 44 -75.53 4.83 -32.51
CA LYS A 44 -74.43 5.76 -32.22
C LYS A 44 -73.43 5.27 -31.16
N GLY A 45 -73.62 4.06 -30.61
CA GLY A 45 -72.76 3.45 -29.60
C GLY A 45 -71.41 2.97 -30.15
N THR A 46 -71.34 2.46 -31.39
CA THR A 46 -70.08 1.93 -31.94
C THR A 46 -69.08 3.04 -32.28
N THR A 47 -69.56 4.20 -32.74
CA THR A 47 -68.71 5.37 -33.01
C THR A 47 -68.14 5.98 -31.73
N LEU A 48 -68.93 6.01 -30.64
CA LEU A 48 -68.48 6.51 -29.34
C LEU A 48 -67.42 5.57 -28.72
N SER A 49 -67.62 4.25 -28.82
CA SER A 49 -66.65 3.26 -28.32
C SER A 49 -65.32 3.29 -29.10
N VAL A 50 -65.35 3.51 -30.42
CA VAL A 50 -64.14 3.64 -31.23
C VAL A 50 -63.38 4.92 -30.88
N LEU A 51 -64.07 6.05 -30.70
CA LEU A 51 -63.45 7.31 -30.26
C LEU A 51 -62.85 7.20 -28.85
N PHE A 52 -63.50 6.49 -27.94
CA PHE A 52 -62.97 6.22 -26.60
C PHE A 52 -61.70 5.36 -26.62
N LEU A 53 -61.66 4.30 -27.44
CA LEU A 53 -60.46 3.48 -27.63
C LEU A 53 -59.31 4.26 -28.28
N LEU A 54 -59.61 5.12 -29.25
CA LEU A 54 -58.63 6.03 -29.86
C LEU A 54 -58.08 7.02 -28.83
N ALA A 55 -58.93 7.60 -27.99
CA ALA A 55 -58.51 8.48 -26.91
C ALA A 55 -57.62 7.74 -25.89
N LEU A 56 -57.97 6.50 -25.51
CA LEU A 56 -57.13 5.66 -24.65
C LEU A 56 -55.78 5.34 -25.29
N MET A 57 -55.74 5.04 -26.59
CA MET A 57 -54.47 4.82 -27.31
C MET A 57 -53.62 6.09 -27.39
N LEU A 58 -54.23 7.26 -27.59
CA LEU A 58 -53.51 8.54 -27.58
C LEU A 58 -52.99 8.89 -26.20
N ILE A 59 -53.75 8.62 -25.13
CA ILE A 59 -53.31 8.80 -23.74
C ILE A 59 -52.17 7.83 -23.41
N ALA A 60 -52.28 6.57 -23.85
CA ALA A 60 -51.22 5.58 -23.67
C ALA A 60 -49.95 5.96 -24.45
N ALA A 61 -50.07 6.39 -25.71
CA ALA A 61 -48.95 6.86 -26.51
C ALA A 61 -48.32 8.12 -25.92
N TRP A 62 -49.13 9.07 -25.45
CA TRP A 62 -48.65 10.27 -24.75
C TRP A 62 -47.93 9.91 -23.45
N GLY A 63 -48.46 8.96 -22.68
CA GLY A 63 -47.82 8.42 -21.48
C GLY A 63 -46.48 7.74 -21.78
N ILE A 64 -46.39 6.98 -22.88
CA ILE A 64 -45.15 6.35 -23.35
C ILE A 64 -44.13 7.41 -23.74
N VAL A 65 -44.51 8.42 -24.52
CA VAL A 65 -43.60 9.51 -24.93
C VAL A 65 -43.10 10.27 -23.70
N ARG A 66 -43.98 10.57 -22.74
CA ARG A 66 -43.60 11.23 -21.48
C ARG A 66 -42.66 10.36 -20.64
N ALA A 67 -42.90 9.05 -20.55
CA ALA A 67 -42.03 8.13 -19.83
C ALA A 67 -40.65 7.99 -20.49
N VAL A 68 -40.60 7.95 -21.83
CA VAL A 68 -39.34 7.92 -22.59
C VAL A 68 -38.58 9.23 -22.42
N GLN A 69 -39.27 10.37 -22.46
CA GLN A 69 -38.66 11.68 -22.27
C GLN A 69 -38.11 11.83 -20.85
N TRP A 70 -38.89 11.48 -19.83
CA TRP A 70 -38.44 11.44 -18.44
C TRP A 70 -37.24 10.51 -18.27
N GLY A 71 -37.29 9.29 -18.83
CA GLY A 71 -36.17 8.35 -18.77
C GLY A 71 -34.89 8.89 -19.43
N ARG A 72 -35.00 9.66 -20.51
CA ARG A 72 -33.83 10.30 -21.14
C ARG A 72 -33.24 11.39 -20.25
N GLU A 73 -34.07 12.28 -19.71
CA GLU A 73 -33.62 13.40 -18.86
C GLU A 73 -32.99 12.93 -17.53
N GLN A 74 -33.38 11.75 -17.03
CA GLN A 74 -32.79 11.19 -15.81
C GLN A 74 -31.52 10.37 -16.05
N LEU A 75 -31.36 9.79 -17.25
CA LEU A 75 -30.15 9.05 -17.63
C LEU A 75 -29.05 10.00 -18.13
N ASP A 76 -29.44 11.12 -18.71
CA ASP A 76 -28.61 12.15 -19.33
C ASP A 76 -29.13 13.53 -18.89
N PRO A 77 -28.76 14.00 -17.69
CA PRO A 77 -29.23 15.28 -17.20
C PRO A 77 -28.76 16.42 -18.10
N PRO A 78 -29.62 17.41 -18.39
CA PRO A 78 -29.22 18.55 -19.21
C PRO A 78 -28.19 19.41 -18.46
N GLY A 79 -27.08 19.74 -19.13
CA GLY A 79 -26.03 20.60 -18.59
C GLY A 79 -24.64 19.99 -18.76
N GLU A 80 -23.61 20.72 -18.31
CA GLU A 80 -22.26 20.16 -18.18
C GLU A 80 -22.12 19.42 -16.85
N GLN A 81 -21.10 18.56 -16.77
CA GLN A 81 -20.68 17.95 -15.51
C GLN A 81 -20.27 19.04 -14.51
N GLY A 82 -20.70 18.87 -13.26
CA GLY A 82 -20.36 19.75 -12.16
C GLY A 82 -19.02 19.42 -11.50
N ALA A 83 -18.87 19.87 -10.26
CA ALA A 83 -17.64 19.71 -9.49
C ALA A 83 -17.27 18.24 -9.27
N ALA A 84 -15.97 17.95 -9.23
CA ALA A 84 -15.46 16.65 -8.84
C ALA A 84 -15.74 16.39 -7.35
N ILE A 85 -16.20 15.18 -7.02
CA ILE A 85 -16.48 14.71 -5.67
C ILE A 85 -15.86 13.34 -5.43
N ASN A 86 -15.16 13.19 -4.31
CA ASN A 86 -14.57 11.91 -3.90
C ASN A 86 -15.54 11.16 -3.00
N LEU A 87 -15.92 9.95 -3.39
CA LEU A 87 -16.84 9.09 -2.67
C LEU A 87 -16.21 7.74 -2.39
N THR A 88 -16.24 7.31 -1.12
CA THR A 88 -15.80 5.97 -0.71
C THR A 88 -16.95 4.97 -0.82
N MET A 89 -16.80 3.95 -1.66
CA MET A 89 -17.78 2.88 -1.85
C MET A 89 -17.53 1.73 -0.85
N PRO A 90 -18.47 1.44 0.07
CA PRO A 90 -18.30 0.37 1.06
C PRO A 90 -18.30 -1.03 0.43
N PRO A 91 -17.62 -2.03 1.04
CA PRO A 91 -17.67 -3.40 0.57
C PRO A 91 -19.06 -4.02 0.75
N GLY A 92 -19.48 -4.84 -0.22
CA GLY A 92 -20.75 -5.56 -0.17
C GLY A 92 -22.00 -4.71 -0.39
N VAL A 93 -21.87 -3.45 -0.81
CA VAL A 93 -23.00 -2.61 -1.16
C VAL A 93 -23.74 -3.16 -2.39
N SER A 94 -25.07 -3.18 -2.36
CA SER A 94 -25.86 -3.62 -3.52
C SER A 94 -25.96 -2.52 -4.57
N THR A 95 -26.34 -2.86 -5.81
CA THR A 95 -26.65 -1.87 -6.87
C THR A 95 -27.62 -0.77 -6.42
N SER A 96 -28.62 -1.14 -5.61
CA SER A 96 -29.56 -0.16 -5.04
C SER A 96 -28.88 0.76 -4.04
N GLY A 97 -27.98 0.22 -3.20
CA GLY A 97 -27.17 1.03 -2.29
C GLY A 97 -26.29 2.04 -3.01
N ILE A 98 -25.61 1.62 -4.10
CA ILE A 98 -24.79 2.51 -4.93
C ILE A 98 -25.63 3.63 -5.52
N SER A 99 -26.78 3.29 -6.12
CA SER A 99 -27.66 4.29 -6.75
C SER A 99 -28.11 5.39 -5.77
N LYS A 100 -28.40 5.02 -4.52
CA LYS A 100 -28.77 5.97 -3.46
C LYS A 100 -27.60 6.83 -3.01
N ILE A 101 -26.39 6.27 -2.93
CA ILE A 101 -25.19 7.05 -2.60
C ILE A 101 -24.94 8.07 -3.72
N LEU A 102 -24.97 7.65 -4.99
CA LEU A 102 -24.73 8.55 -6.12
C LEU A 102 -25.80 9.65 -6.22
N GLU A 103 -27.07 9.33 -5.96
CA GLU A 103 -28.16 10.32 -5.92
C GLU A 103 -28.01 11.28 -4.73
N GLN A 104 -27.69 10.76 -3.53
CA GLN A 104 -27.51 11.56 -2.31
C GLN A 104 -26.41 12.62 -2.45
N TYR A 105 -25.37 12.33 -3.22
CA TYR A 105 -24.23 13.21 -3.45
C TYR A 105 -24.31 13.95 -4.80
N ASP A 106 -25.50 14.03 -5.41
CA ASP A 106 -25.78 14.74 -6.65
C ASP A 106 -24.92 14.28 -7.85
N VAL A 107 -24.35 13.06 -7.81
CA VAL A 107 -23.60 12.47 -8.93
C VAL A 107 -24.55 12.10 -10.05
N ILE A 108 -25.71 11.52 -9.71
CA ILE A 108 -26.78 11.22 -10.66
C ILE A 108 -28.10 11.87 -10.19
N PRO A 109 -29.04 12.18 -11.10
CA PRO A 109 -30.28 12.85 -10.73
C PRO A 109 -31.33 11.96 -10.05
N ASP A 110 -31.41 10.67 -10.43
CA ASP A 110 -32.41 9.73 -9.91
C ASP A 110 -31.87 8.30 -9.80
N ALA A 111 -31.96 7.73 -8.60
CA ALA A 111 -31.48 6.38 -8.29
C ALA A 111 -32.24 5.28 -9.06
N ARG A 112 -33.54 5.47 -9.34
CA ARG A 112 -34.38 4.47 -10.02
C ARG A 112 -34.05 4.40 -11.50
N ALA A 113 -33.73 5.53 -12.12
CA ALA A 113 -33.26 5.57 -13.50
C ALA A 113 -31.95 4.79 -13.65
N TYR A 114 -30.99 4.99 -12.73
CA TYR A 114 -29.77 4.18 -12.64
C TYR A 114 -30.07 2.69 -12.47
N GLU A 115 -30.93 2.31 -11.52
CA GLU A 115 -31.26 0.90 -11.29
C GLU A 115 -31.89 0.26 -12.52
N TRP A 116 -32.78 0.96 -13.21
CA TRP A 116 -33.43 0.47 -14.42
C TRP A 116 -32.42 0.26 -15.56
N TYR A 117 -31.52 1.23 -15.75
CA TYR A 117 -30.46 1.14 -16.75
C TYR A 117 -29.52 -0.03 -16.48
N VAL A 118 -29.08 -0.19 -15.22
CA VAL A 118 -28.23 -1.30 -14.79
C VAL A 118 -28.93 -2.64 -14.99
N ARG A 119 -30.23 -2.77 -14.70
CA ARG A 119 -30.96 -4.04 -14.94
C ARG A 119 -31.03 -4.40 -16.42
N LEU A 120 -31.08 -3.41 -17.32
CA LEU A 120 -31.10 -3.63 -18.77
C LEU A 120 -29.72 -3.95 -19.36
N LYS A 121 -28.67 -3.29 -18.86
CA LYS A 121 -27.30 -3.37 -19.41
C LYS A 121 -26.39 -4.35 -18.68
N GLY A 122 -26.79 -4.78 -17.49
CA GLY A 122 -25.96 -5.55 -16.56
C GLY A 122 -25.33 -4.65 -15.50
N ALA A 123 -25.23 -5.15 -14.28
CA ALA A 123 -24.51 -4.47 -13.21
C ALA A 123 -23.00 -4.50 -13.49
N PRO A 124 -22.30 -3.36 -13.40
CA PRO A 124 -20.86 -3.38 -13.47
C PRO A 124 -20.31 -4.18 -12.28
N LEU A 125 -19.24 -4.93 -12.52
CA LEU A 125 -18.38 -5.38 -11.44
C LEU A 125 -17.67 -4.13 -10.90
N PHE A 126 -17.99 -3.74 -9.68
CA PHE A 126 -17.33 -2.64 -8.99
C PHE A 126 -16.56 -3.20 -7.80
N GLN A 127 -15.55 -2.47 -7.34
CA GLN A 127 -14.76 -2.84 -6.17
C GLN A 127 -15.05 -1.84 -5.05
N ALA A 128 -14.86 -2.26 -3.80
CA ALA A 128 -14.91 -1.31 -2.69
C ALA A 128 -13.68 -0.40 -2.75
N GLY A 129 -13.84 0.89 -2.44
CA GLY A 129 -12.73 1.85 -2.44
C GLY A 129 -13.15 3.27 -2.81
N ASP A 130 -12.18 4.17 -2.96
CA ASP A 130 -12.42 5.58 -3.24
C ASP A 130 -12.59 5.83 -4.74
N TYR A 131 -13.56 6.65 -5.11
CA TYR A 131 -13.83 6.99 -6.51
C TYR A 131 -13.97 8.50 -6.65
N THR A 132 -13.51 9.06 -7.78
CA THR A 132 -13.79 10.45 -8.14
C THR A 132 -14.91 10.48 -9.16
N PHE A 133 -16.05 11.03 -8.77
CA PHE A 133 -17.19 11.30 -9.64
C PHE A 133 -17.29 12.80 -9.93
N HIS A 134 -18.16 13.18 -10.86
CA HIS A 134 -18.60 14.56 -11.03
C HIS A 134 -20.08 14.67 -10.64
N THR A 135 -20.49 15.79 -10.04
CA THR A 135 -21.92 16.05 -9.87
C THR A 135 -22.58 16.24 -11.24
N ASN A 136 -23.89 15.98 -11.34
CA ASN A 136 -24.63 16.06 -12.61
C ASN A 136 -24.04 15.17 -13.74
N SER A 137 -23.47 14.01 -13.39
CA SER A 137 -22.97 13.04 -14.37
C SER A 137 -24.13 12.26 -15.00
N THR A 138 -23.91 11.81 -16.23
CA THR A 138 -24.79 10.82 -16.85
C THR A 138 -24.64 9.46 -16.15
N VAL A 139 -25.66 8.61 -16.30
CA VAL A 139 -25.62 7.27 -15.69
C VAL A 139 -24.48 6.42 -16.26
N TRP A 140 -24.14 6.54 -17.55
CA TRP A 140 -23.04 5.75 -18.12
C TRP A 140 -21.67 6.25 -17.68
N GLU A 141 -21.46 7.56 -17.50
CA GLU A 141 -20.19 8.09 -16.97
C GLU A 141 -19.96 7.63 -15.53
N ALA A 142 -21.00 7.66 -14.69
CA ALA A 142 -20.92 7.11 -13.35
C ALA A 142 -20.62 5.59 -13.36
N LEU A 143 -21.18 4.85 -14.33
CA LEU A 143 -20.88 3.43 -14.51
C LEU A 143 -19.46 3.19 -15.02
N GLU A 144 -18.94 4.03 -15.91
CA GLU A 144 -17.55 3.97 -16.40
C GLU A 144 -16.57 4.20 -15.26
N VAL A 145 -16.82 5.18 -14.39
CA VAL A 145 -16.02 5.40 -13.16
C VAL A 145 -16.05 4.16 -12.27
N LEU A 146 -17.23 3.56 -12.05
CA LEU A 146 -17.35 2.33 -11.25
C LEU A 146 -16.62 1.13 -11.88
N GLN A 147 -16.67 0.99 -13.20
CA GLN A 147 -16.00 -0.07 -13.98
C GLN A 147 -14.49 0.10 -14.04
N ALA A 148 -14.00 1.34 -14.12
CA ALA A 148 -12.58 1.66 -14.07
C ALA A 148 -11.93 1.22 -12.75
N GLY A 149 -12.73 1.06 -11.70
CA GLY A 149 -12.30 0.67 -10.37
C GLY A 149 -11.94 1.87 -9.49
N PRO A 150 -11.74 1.64 -8.18
CA PRO A 150 -11.46 2.71 -7.25
C PRO A 150 -10.13 3.38 -7.61
N ARG A 151 -10.08 4.70 -7.47
CA ARG A 151 -8.83 5.41 -7.29
C ARG A 151 -8.24 4.95 -5.97
N TYR A 152 -7.12 4.25 -6.04
CA TYR A 152 -6.23 4.19 -4.90
C TYR A 152 -5.71 5.61 -4.71
N ILE A 153 -6.18 6.32 -3.68
CA ILE A 153 -5.40 7.45 -3.15
C ILE A 153 -3.97 6.92 -2.99
N GLU A 154 -2.98 7.72 -3.35
CA GLU A 154 -1.54 7.41 -3.43
C GLU A 154 -0.90 6.83 -2.14
N GLN A 155 -1.69 6.42 -1.15
CA GLN A 155 -1.32 5.71 0.07
C GLN A 155 -0.61 4.36 -0.17
N ASN A 156 -0.64 3.82 -1.39
CA ASN A 156 0.06 2.58 -1.74
C ASN A 156 1.33 2.77 -2.58
N VAL A 157 1.65 4.00 -3.02
CA VAL A 157 2.96 4.25 -3.64
C VAL A 157 3.97 4.44 -2.51
N ARG A 158 4.52 3.33 -2.04
CA ARG A 158 5.60 3.36 -1.05
C ARG A 158 6.93 3.45 -1.78
N ILE A 159 7.64 4.56 -1.59
CA ILE A 159 9.04 4.72 -1.99
C ILE A 159 9.87 3.80 -1.09
N ARG A 160 10.61 2.87 -1.71
CA ARG A 160 11.44 1.91 -0.99
C ARG A 160 12.84 2.49 -0.79
N VAL A 161 13.13 2.91 0.43
CA VAL A 161 14.45 3.43 0.83
C VAL A 161 15.24 2.30 1.47
N THR A 162 16.31 1.83 0.83
CA THR A 162 17.18 0.78 1.42
C THR A 162 18.49 1.39 1.85
N ILE A 163 18.81 1.28 3.14
CA ILE A 163 20.08 1.75 3.70
C ILE A 163 20.96 0.53 4.02
N PRO A 164 22.04 0.30 3.26
CA PRO A 164 22.98 -0.79 3.53
C PRO A 164 23.68 -0.70 4.89
N GLU A 165 24.05 -1.87 5.43
CA GLU A 165 24.94 -1.97 6.59
C GLU A 165 26.33 -1.41 6.27
N GLY A 166 27.02 -0.89 7.29
CA GLY A 166 28.40 -0.44 7.19
C GLY A 166 28.59 0.98 6.62
N LEU A 167 27.51 1.71 6.36
CA LEU A 167 27.56 3.11 5.92
C LEU A 167 27.72 4.09 7.08
N THR A 168 28.43 5.20 6.85
CA THR A 168 28.46 6.35 7.75
C THR A 168 27.24 7.24 7.56
N VAL A 169 26.93 8.12 8.51
CA VAL A 169 25.85 9.13 8.35
C VAL A 169 26.04 9.96 7.08
N ARG A 170 27.28 10.39 6.80
CA ARG A 170 27.60 11.14 5.57
C ARG A 170 27.36 10.33 4.30
N GLN A 171 27.54 9.01 4.33
CA GLN A 171 27.22 8.14 3.20
C GLN A 171 25.71 7.95 3.08
N ILE A 172 24.98 7.77 4.19
CA ILE A 172 23.51 7.69 4.19
C ILE A 172 22.89 8.94 3.57
N ILE A 173 23.37 10.14 3.94
CA ILE A 173 22.94 11.42 3.36
C ILE A 173 23.11 11.41 1.83
N ARG A 174 24.24 10.91 1.33
CA ARG A 174 24.48 10.81 -0.12
C ARG A 174 23.61 9.74 -0.79
N GLU A 175 23.41 8.60 -0.15
CA GLU A 175 22.54 7.54 -0.67
C GLU A 175 21.09 8.05 -0.81
N ILE A 176 20.61 8.93 0.08
CA ILE A 176 19.29 9.55 -0.03
C ILE A 176 19.15 10.34 -1.33
N ASP A 177 20.18 11.09 -1.75
CA ASP A 177 20.17 11.85 -3.00
C ASP A 177 20.13 10.97 -4.26
N GLU A 178 20.57 9.72 -4.16
CA GLU A 178 20.59 8.75 -5.27
C GLU A 178 19.26 7.97 -5.41
N ILE A 179 18.32 8.13 -4.47
CA ILE A 179 17.04 7.42 -4.49
C ILE A 179 16.05 8.14 -5.42
N GLU A 180 15.57 7.42 -6.43
CA GLU A 180 14.56 7.93 -7.36
C GLU A 180 13.23 8.20 -6.63
N SER A 181 12.61 9.34 -6.96
CA SER A 181 11.32 9.79 -6.40
C SER A 181 11.35 10.12 -4.90
N MET A 182 12.52 10.37 -4.33
CA MET A 182 12.65 10.78 -2.93
C MET A 182 12.01 12.18 -2.71
N PRO A 183 11.04 12.35 -1.77
CA PRO A 183 10.35 13.62 -1.53
C PRO A 183 11.22 14.74 -0.93
N PHE A 184 12.43 14.42 -0.49
CA PHE A 184 13.39 15.36 0.09
C PHE A 184 14.81 14.96 -0.30
N SER A 185 15.72 15.93 -0.25
CA SER A 185 17.15 15.79 -0.51
C SER A 185 17.92 15.32 0.73
N GLY A 186 19.13 14.81 0.51
CA GLY A 186 20.09 14.52 1.56
C GLY A 186 20.44 15.75 2.40
N ALA A 187 20.47 16.95 1.79
CA ALA A 187 20.70 18.20 2.52
C ALA A 187 19.57 18.51 3.52
N GLU A 188 18.30 18.30 3.12
CA GLU A 188 17.16 18.46 4.03
C GLU A 188 17.19 17.43 5.17
N PHE A 189 17.64 16.19 4.88
CA PHE A 189 17.88 15.19 5.90
C PHE A 189 19.03 15.54 6.84
N GLU A 190 20.10 16.15 6.33
CA GLU A 190 21.20 16.64 7.13
C GLU A 190 20.76 17.78 8.07
N ASP A 191 19.96 18.72 7.56
CA ASP A 191 19.41 19.81 8.37
C ASP A 191 18.53 19.28 9.51
N GLU A 192 17.70 18.26 9.22
CA GLU A 192 16.89 17.56 10.20
C GLU A 192 17.73 16.91 11.32
N LEU A 193 18.81 16.20 10.96
CA LEU A 193 19.77 15.64 11.92
C LEU A 193 20.36 16.74 12.81
N ARG A 194 20.70 17.91 12.25
CA ARG A 194 21.29 19.01 13.01
C ARG A 194 20.32 19.64 14.01
N MET A 195 19.00 19.49 13.82
CA MET A 195 18.00 19.95 14.79
C MET A 195 18.05 19.17 16.11
N GLN A 196 18.54 17.92 16.09
CA GLN A 196 18.76 17.08 17.28
C GLN A 196 17.53 16.90 18.19
N HIS A 197 16.32 16.97 17.64
CA HIS A 197 15.07 16.84 18.40
C HIS A 197 14.52 15.41 18.45
N VAL A 198 14.94 14.56 17.50
CA VAL A 198 14.68 13.11 17.52
C VAL A 198 15.97 12.37 17.93
N VAL A 199 15.95 11.69 19.07
CA VAL A 199 17.13 10.98 19.61
C VAL A 199 16.79 9.55 20.02
N SER A 200 17.74 8.63 19.83
CA SER A 200 17.62 7.24 20.27
C SER A 200 17.66 7.13 21.80
N ASN A 201 16.95 6.15 22.36
CA ASN A 201 17.04 5.79 23.78
C ASN A 201 18.42 5.28 24.21
N TYR A 202 19.26 4.89 23.25
CA TYR A 202 20.63 4.40 23.46
C TYR A 202 21.70 5.40 23.00
N ALA A 203 21.30 6.63 22.66
CA ALA A 203 22.22 7.70 22.29
C ALA A 203 23.19 8.03 23.44
N PRO A 204 24.37 8.61 23.15
CA PRO A 204 25.31 9.00 24.20
C PRO A 204 24.71 10.13 25.07
N SER A 205 25.37 10.46 26.19
CA SER A 205 24.94 11.60 27.01
C SER A 205 24.81 12.87 26.15
N PRO A 206 23.82 13.75 26.37
CA PRO A 206 23.69 15.02 25.66
C PRO A 206 24.96 15.89 25.71
N SER A 207 25.75 15.78 26.79
CA SER A 207 27.05 16.47 26.92
C SER A 207 28.12 15.99 25.92
N ALA A 208 27.94 14.83 25.32
CA ALA A 208 28.78 14.27 24.25
C ALA A 208 28.25 14.60 22.85
N MET A 209 27.13 15.32 22.75
CA MET A 209 26.52 15.76 21.50
C MET A 209 26.67 17.28 21.36
N PRO A 210 27.67 17.79 20.62
CA PRO A 210 27.70 19.22 20.32
C PRO A 210 26.49 19.61 19.46
N LEU A 211 25.84 20.72 19.82
CA LEU A 211 24.70 21.26 19.08
C LEU A 211 25.06 21.50 17.62
N GLY A 212 24.17 21.08 16.71
CA GLY A 212 24.34 21.26 15.27
C GLY A 212 25.33 20.30 14.59
N ALA A 213 25.85 19.30 15.31
CA ALA A 213 26.68 18.23 14.74
C ALA A 213 25.84 17.03 14.30
N ILE A 214 26.28 16.33 13.25
CA ILE A 214 25.63 15.09 12.76
C ILE A 214 26.30 13.83 13.30
N GLU A 215 27.56 13.96 13.77
CA GLU A 215 28.35 12.90 14.39
C GLU A 215 27.63 12.16 15.54
N PRO A 216 26.74 12.78 16.34
CA PRO A 216 25.97 12.06 17.36
C PRO A 216 25.06 10.94 16.82
N TYR A 217 24.66 11.01 15.55
CA TYR A 217 23.85 9.98 14.90
C TYR A 217 24.70 8.85 14.29
N GLU A 218 26.03 8.97 14.35
CA GLU A 218 26.91 7.97 13.76
C GLU A 218 26.66 6.59 14.39
N GLY A 219 26.36 5.61 13.54
CA GLY A 219 25.98 4.25 13.94
C GLY A 219 24.62 4.10 14.63
N LEU A 220 23.83 5.16 14.80
CA LEU A 220 22.48 5.09 15.40
C LEU A 220 21.37 4.99 14.36
N LEU A 221 21.63 5.41 13.12
CA LEU A 221 20.71 5.25 12.00
C LEU A 221 20.73 3.78 11.55
N PHE A 222 19.73 2.99 11.96
CA PHE A 222 19.76 1.54 11.72
C PHE A 222 19.69 1.22 10.21
N PRO A 223 20.52 0.28 9.71
CA PRO A 223 20.47 -0.14 8.31
C PRO A 223 19.31 -1.12 8.09
N ASP A 224 18.31 -0.72 7.32
CA ASP A 224 17.16 -1.56 6.94
C ASP A 224 16.52 -1.02 5.64
N THR A 225 15.43 -1.65 5.21
CA THR A 225 14.54 -1.10 4.18
C THR A 225 13.37 -0.35 4.85
N TYR A 226 13.25 0.93 4.54
CA TYR A 226 12.18 1.83 4.94
C TYR A 226 11.21 2.07 3.79
N TYR A 227 9.97 2.41 4.14
CA TYR A 227 8.91 2.65 3.17
C TYR A 227 8.27 4.00 3.47
N LEU A 228 8.36 4.91 2.50
CA LEU A 228 7.92 6.30 2.63
C LEU A 228 6.78 6.60 1.66
N GLY A 229 5.90 7.53 2.02
CA GLY A 229 4.90 8.07 1.12
C GLY A 229 5.45 9.21 0.26
N PRO A 230 4.70 9.66 -0.76
CA PRO A 230 5.11 10.77 -1.62
C PRO A 230 5.23 12.12 -0.89
N ASP A 231 4.60 12.26 0.28
CA ASP A 231 4.64 13.48 1.11
C ASP A 231 5.45 13.29 2.41
N SER A 232 6.22 12.19 2.51
CA SER A 232 7.02 11.90 3.71
C SER A 232 8.12 12.94 3.94
N THR A 233 8.44 13.21 5.21
CA THR A 233 9.41 14.22 5.62
C THR A 233 10.75 13.61 6.05
N PRO A 234 11.84 14.40 6.10
CA PRO A 234 13.10 13.99 6.71
C PRO A 234 12.93 13.47 8.15
N GLU A 235 12.12 14.16 8.97
CA GLU A 235 11.81 13.79 10.35
C GLU A 235 11.16 12.39 10.42
N GLU A 236 10.26 12.07 9.48
CA GLU A 236 9.61 10.77 9.41
C GLU A 236 10.62 9.65 9.17
N LEU A 237 11.51 9.81 8.19
CA LEU A 237 12.57 8.82 7.93
C LEU A 237 13.50 8.69 9.14
N LEU A 238 13.95 9.81 9.71
CA LEU A 238 14.83 9.81 10.89
C LEU A 238 14.19 9.06 12.05
N THR A 239 12.91 9.33 12.31
CA THR A 239 12.13 8.67 13.36
C THR A 239 12.00 7.17 13.11
N GLN A 240 11.74 6.75 11.86
CA GLN A 240 11.69 5.33 11.51
C GLN A 240 13.04 4.64 11.75
N MET A 241 14.15 5.26 11.34
CA MET A 241 15.50 4.70 11.50
C MET A 241 15.89 4.52 12.98
N LEU A 242 15.63 5.55 13.81
CA LEU A 242 15.97 5.51 15.24
C LEU A 242 15.03 4.61 16.04
N THR A 243 13.74 4.60 15.71
CA THR A 243 12.78 3.64 16.31
C THR A 243 13.22 2.22 16.02
N ARG A 244 13.60 1.94 14.77
CA ARG A 244 14.09 0.63 14.36
C ARG A 244 15.37 0.23 15.09
N PHE A 245 16.30 1.16 15.24
CA PHE A 245 17.52 0.97 16.03
C PHE A 245 17.18 0.55 17.47
N ASP A 246 16.32 1.32 18.14
CA ASP A 246 15.91 1.08 19.52
C ASP A 246 15.22 -0.28 19.70
N GLU A 247 14.34 -0.67 18.76
CA GLU A 247 13.69 -1.99 18.75
C GLU A 247 14.70 -3.14 18.63
N VAL A 248 15.73 -2.98 17.80
CA VAL A 248 16.77 -4.01 17.61
C VAL A 248 17.61 -4.14 18.87
N LEU A 249 18.09 -3.04 19.43
CA LEU A 249 18.90 -3.03 20.64
C LEU A 249 18.13 -3.57 21.85
N THR A 250 16.84 -3.21 21.97
CA THR A 250 15.95 -3.73 23.02
C THR A 250 15.84 -5.25 22.93
N ARG A 251 15.59 -5.79 21.71
CA ARG A 251 15.48 -7.24 21.50
C ARG A 251 16.78 -7.99 21.73
N LEU A 252 17.92 -7.35 21.45
CA LEU A 252 19.25 -7.90 21.72
C LEU A 252 19.68 -7.74 23.20
N GLY A 253 18.87 -7.07 24.03
CA GLY A 253 19.14 -6.94 25.45
C GLY A 253 20.22 -5.91 25.80
N TYR A 254 20.42 -4.88 24.96
CA TYR A 254 21.45 -3.86 25.19
C TYR A 254 21.28 -3.07 26.51
N GLY A 255 20.06 -3.03 27.07
CA GLY A 255 19.84 -2.48 28.41
C GLY A 255 20.62 -3.22 29.52
N ALA A 256 21.02 -4.47 29.28
CA ALA A 256 21.84 -5.28 30.17
C ALA A 256 23.32 -5.38 29.73
N ALA A 257 23.76 -4.60 28.75
CA ALA A 257 25.14 -4.61 28.26
C ALA A 257 26.20 -4.42 29.38
N PRO A 258 26.01 -3.52 30.38
CA PRO A 258 26.97 -3.37 31.47
C PRO A 258 27.19 -4.65 32.28
N GLN A 259 26.15 -5.49 32.42
CA GLN A 259 26.22 -6.74 33.17
C GLN A 259 26.73 -7.90 32.32
N ILE A 260 26.46 -7.89 31.01
CA ILE A 260 26.80 -8.99 30.09
C ILE A 260 28.24 -8.85 29.59
N VAL A 261 28.61 -7.65 29.12
CA VAL A 261 29.89 -7.41 28.44
C VAL A 261 30.76 -6.34 29.10
N GLY A 262 30.31 -5.78 30.23
CA GLY A 262 31.08 -4.81 31.02
C GLY A 262 31.23 -3.43 30.37
N MET A 263 30.37 -3.09 29.41
CA MET A 263 30.38 -1.82 28.68
C MET A 263 28.98 -1.22 28.68
N SER A 264 28.86 0.11 28.55
CA SER A 264 27.56 0.74 28.32
C SER A 264 26.94 0.27 27.00
N ALA A 265 25.63 0.46 26.85
CA ALA A 265 24.94 0.14 25.61
C ALA A 265 25.57 0.88 24.41
N TYR A 266 25.85 2.18 24.56
CA TYR A 266 26.47 2.98 23.51
C TYR A 266 27.90 2.52 23.18
N GLU A 267 28.75 2.25 24.17
CA GLU A 267 30.09 1.68 23.91
C GLU A 267 30.02 0.33 23.18
N THR A 268 28.98 -0.47 23.47
CA THR A 268 28.75 -1.74 22.77
C THR A 268 28.32 -1.52 21.32
N VAL A 269 27.60 -0.44 21.02
CA VAL A 269 27.30 -0.01 19.62
C VAL A 269 28.56 0.45 18.91
N VAL A 270 29.43 1.22 19.59
CA VAL A 270 30.74 1.61 19.05
C VAL A 270 31.55 0.38 18.67
N LEU A 271 31.64 -0.61 19.56
CA LEU A 271 32.30 -1.89 19.30
C LEU A 271 31.66 -2.64 18.12
N ALA A 272 30.32 -2.67 18.02
CA ALA A 272 29.61 -3.30 16.91
C ALA A 272 29.95 -2.66 15.55
N SER A 273 30.12 -1.33 15.50
CA SER A 273 30.53 -0.64 14.27
C SER A 273 31.96 -1.00 13.82
N LEU A 274 32.87 -1.24 14.78
CA LEU A 274 34.21 -1.73 14.49
C LEU A 274 34.16 -3.15 13.92
N ILE A 275 33.33 -4.04 14.51
CA ILE A 275 33.12 -5.40 14.00
C ILE A 275 32.57 -5.34 12.56
N GLU A 276 31.57 -4.50 12.29
CA GLU A 276 30.96 -4.41 10.96
C GLU A 276 31.98 -4.08 9.88
N ARG A 277 32.91 -3.17 10.18
CA ARG A 277 33.93 -2.74 9.22
C ARG A 277 35.08 -3.73 9.04
N GLU A 278 35.30 -4.63 9.99
CA GLU A 278 36.37 -5.63 9.96
C GLU A 278 35.90 -6.99 9.40
N ALA A 279 34.65 -7.38 9.69
CA ALA A 279 34.17 -8.71 9.41
C ALA A 279 33.64 -8.86 7.97
N ARG A 280 34.47 -9.44 7.09
CA ARG A 280 34.00 -9.91 5.77
C ARG A 280 33.20 -11.21 5.85
N VAL A 281 33.57 -12.11 6.78
CA VAL A 281 32.96 -13.42 6.94
C VAL A 281 32.13 -13.46 8.23
N GLY A 282 30.84 -13.76 8.10
CA GLY A 282 29.91 -13.62 9.22
C GLY A 282 30.22 -14.48 10.44
N SER A 283 30.78 -15.69 10.24
CA SER A 283 31.17 -16.58 11.34
C SER A 283 32.35 -16.06 12.17
N GLU A 284 33.06 -15.02 11.72
CA GLU A 284 34.23 -14.46 12.41
C GLU A 284 33.88 -13.28 13.33
N ARG A 285 32.69 -12.67 13.15
CA ARG A 285 32.25 -11.49 13.92
C ARG A 285 32.42 -11.68 15.43
N ALA A 286 32.00 -12.82 15.97
CA ALA A 286 32.10 -13.09 17.41
C ALA A 286 33.54 -13.37 17.89
N LYS A 287 34.45 -13.80 17.01
CA LYS A 287 35.89 -13.89 17.33
C LYS A 287 36.57 -12.52 17.28
N ILE A 288 36.23 -11.69 16.28
CA ILE A 288 36.69 -10.30 16.19
C ILE A 288 36.24 -9.53 17.43
N SER A 289 34.97 -9.67 17.81
CA SER A 289 34.42 -9.15 19.07
C SER A 289 35.27 -9.55 20.28
N ARG A 290 35.63 -10.84 20.40
CA ARG A 290 36.52 -11.31 21.48
C ARG A 290 37.90 -10.64 21.45
N VAL A 291 38.51 -10.46 20.28
CA VAL A 291 39.81 -9.77 20.17
C VAL A 291 39.71 -8.33 20.68
N ILE A 292 38.67 -7.60 20.27
CA ILE A 292 38.45 -6.21 20.73
C ILE A 292 38.27 -6.18 22.25
N HIS A 293 37.43 -7.06 22.80
CA HIS A 293 37.24 -7.18 24.25
C HIS A 293 38.54 -7.48 25.00
N ASN A 294 39.34 -8.42 24.51
CA ASN A 294 40.60 -8.78 25.15
C ASN A 294 41.60 -7.61 25.11
N ARG A 295 41.67 -6.87 23.99
CA ARG A 295 42.51 -5.67 23.85
C ARG A 295 42.07 -4.54 24.78
N LEU A 296 40.77 -4.31 24.91
CA LEU A 296 40.22 -3.32 25.86
C LEU A 296 40.55 -3.70 27.31
N ALA A 297 40.33 -4.95 27.71
CA ALA A 297 40.63 -5.44 29.05
C ALA A 297 42.14 -5.36 29.39
N ALA A 298 43.01 -5.51 28.40
CA ALA A 298 44.45 -5.38 28.54
C ALA A 298 44.97 -3.92 28.44
N ASN A 299 44.08 -2.92 28.29
CA ASN A 299 44.45 -1.52 28.02
C ASN A 299 45.44 -1.40 26.85
N TRP A 300 45.13 -2.06 25.73
CA TRP A 300 45.94 -2.11 24.52
C TRP A 300 45.28 -1.28 23.39
N PHE A 301 46.05 -1.01 22.33
CA PHE A 301 45.59 -0.33 21.12
C PHE A 301 44.73 -1.30 20.32
N LEU A 302 43.61 -0.83 19.77
CA LEU A 302 42.77 -1.69 18.94
C LEU A 302 43.36 -1.89 17.55
N GLY A 303 44.10 -0.92 17.01
CA GLY A 303 44.79 -1.05 15.73
C GLY A 303 43.88 -1.40 14.55
N ILE A 304 42.65 -0.87 14.55
CA ILE A 304 41.62 -1.12 13.54
C ILE A 304 41.70 0.00 12.49
N ASP A 305 42.06 -0.36 11.26
CA ASP A 305 42.28 0.61 10.18
C ASP A 305 40.98 1.30 9.75
N ALA A 306 39.83 0.61 9.88
CA ALA A 306 38.53 1.18 9.57
C ALA A 306 38.21 2.47 10.35
N SER A 307 38.73 2.63 11.57
CA SER A 307 38.51 3.86 12.34
C SER A 307 39.33 5.04 11.82
N ILE A 308 40.45 4.76 11.14
CA ILE A 308 41.26 5.76 10.44
C ILE A 308 40.58 6.13 9.11
N VAL A 309 40.07 5.15 8.38
CA VAL A 309 39.26 5.36 7.15
C VAL A 309 38.06 6.27 7.44
N TYR A 310 37.35 6.04 8.55
CA TYR A 310 36.25 6.89 8.98
C TYR A 310 36.67 8.35 9.18
N MET A 311 37.82 8.58 9.81
CA MET A 311 38.35 9.92 10.07
C MET A 311 38.83 10.62 8.79
N THR A 312 39.55 9.92 7.91
CA THR A 312 40.14 10.54 6.71
C THR A 312 39.15 10.66 5.56
N GLY A 313 38.11 9.82 5.54
CA GLY A 313 37.22 9.66 4.40
C GLY A 313 37.86 8.96 3.20
N ASN A 314 39.10 8.48 3.33
CA ASN A 314 39.85 7.83 2.26
C ASN A 314 39.68 6.31 2.33
N THR A 315 39.41 5.67 1.20
CA THR A 315 39.31 4.21 1.11
C THR A 315 40.68 3.51 1.15
N GLU A 316 41.74 4.21 0.75
CA GLU A 316 43.12 3.74 0.82
C GLU A 316 43.91 4.59 1.80
N LEU A 317 44.56 3.94 2.77
CA LEU A 317 45.35 4.61 3.80
C LEU A 317 46.83 4.70 3.38
N THR A 318 47.38 5.90 3.48
CA THR A 318 48.81 6.15 3.36
C THR A 318 49.53 5.91 4.69
N LEU A 319 50.86 5.76 4.65
CA LEU A 319 51.66 5.67 5.88
C LEU A 319 51.52 6.92 6.76
N SER A 320 51.31 8.10 6.17
CA SER A 320 51.03 9.34 6.91
C SER A 320 49.68 9.31 7.62
N ASP A 321 48.65 8.71 7.01
CA ASP A 321 47.33 8.60 7.63
C ASP A 321 47.40 7.76 8.91
N LEU A 322 48.19 6.67 8.89
CA LEU A 322 48.38 5.81 10.06
C LEU A 322 49.04 6.52 11.25
N GLN A 323 49.77 7.61 11.00
CA GLN A 323 50.47 8.40 12.01
C GLN A 323 49.71 9.67 12.43
N THR A 324 48.51 9.90 11.90
CA THR A 324 47.74 11.12 12.20
C THR A 324 47.14 11.04 13.61
N GLU A 325 47.47 12.02 14.46
CA GLU A 325 46.94 12.09 15.83
C GLU A 325 45.44 12.39 15.83
N SER A 326 44.65 11.47 16.40
CA SER A 326 43.20 11.61 16.55
C SER A 326 42.66 10.62 17.55
N ARG A 327 41.53 10.97 18.19
CA ARG A 327 40.77 10.04 19.05
C ARG A 327 40.17 8.86 18.28
N TYR A 328 40.03 8.98 16.95
CA TYR A 328 39.61 7.87 16.08
C TYR A 328 40.77 7.00 15.60
N ASN A 329 42.03 7.45 15.73
CA ASN A 329 43.17 6.63 15.34
C ASN A 329 43.48 5.60 16.45
N THR A 330 42.88 4.42 16.34
CA THR A 330 43.02 3.34 17.34
C THR A 330 44.39 2.65 17.33
N ARG A 331 45.31 3.07 16.46
CA ARG A 331 46.75 2.70 16.52
C ARG A 331 47.53 3.57 17.49
N LEU A 332 47.09 4.81 17.69
CA LEU A 332 47.77 5.82 18.51
C LEU A 332 47.00 6.17 19.79
N THR A 333 45.70 5.91 19.82
CA THR A 333 44.82 6.13 20.97
C THR A 333 44.28 4.78 21.48
N LYS A 334 44.38 4.55 22.79
CA LYS A 334 43.83 3.35 23.45
C LYS A 334 42.33 3.51 23.73
N GLY A 335 41.63 2.38 23.82
CA GLY A 335 40.18 2.36 24.07
C GLY A 335 39.35 2.42 22.79
N LEU A 336 38.05 2.59 22.96
CA LEU A 336 37.10 2.76 21.85
C LEU A 336 37.21 4.19 21.26
N PRO A 337 36.92 4.36 19.95
CA PRO A 337 36.75 5.69 19.39
C PRO A 337 35.54 6.42 20.02
N PRO A 338 35.45 7.77 19.89
CA PRO A 338 34.41 8.56 20.55
C PRO A 338 32.98 8.26 20.09
N THR A 339 32.80 7.80 18.85
CA THR A 339 31.51 7.42 18.26
C THR A 339 31.66 6.09 17.53
N PRO A 340 30.55 5.44 17.18
CA PRO A 340 30.57 4.45 16.11
C PRO A 340 31.19 5.03 14.84
N ILE A 341 31.64 4.16 13.94
CA ILE A 341 32.27 4.56 12.67
C ILE A 341 31.45 4.14 11.44
N ALA A 342 30.28 3.52 11.67
CA ALA A 342 29.33 3.07 10.67
C ALA A 342 28.05 2.53 11.32
N ALA A 343 26.98 2.45 10.54
CA ALA A 343 25.73 1.74 10.85
C ALA A 343 25.96 0.23 10.91
N ALA A 344 25.96 -0.34 12.11
CA ALA A 344 26.18 -1.77 12.32
C ALA A 344 24.90 -2.58 12.03
N GLY A 345 25.07 -3.70 11.31
CA GLY A 345 24.00 -4.67 11.10
C GLY A 345 23.63 -5.43 12.37
N ARG A 346 22.48 -6.12 12.33
CA ARG A 346 22.02 -6.94 13.46
C ARG A 346 23.05 -7.99 13.87
N ALA A 347 23.75 -8.61 12.91
CA ALA A 347 24.74 -9.65 13.19
C ALA A 347 25.98 -9.11 13.94
N SER A 348 26.41 -7.89 13.64
CA SER A 348 27.54 -7.26 14.33
C SER A 348 27.14 -6.76 15.72
N LEU A 349 25.91 -6.25 15.88
CA LEU A 349 25.33 -5.92 17.18
C LEU A 349 25.22 -7.16 18.09
N GLU A 350 24.75 -8.29 17.55
CA GLU A 350 24.69 -9.56 18.29
C GLU A 350 26.08 -10.05 18.70
N ALA A 351 27.06 -9.99 17.78
CA ALA A 351 28.44 -10.38 18.07
C ALA A 351 29.09 -9.50 19.14
N ALA A 352 28.74 -8.21 19.21
CA ALA A 352 29.21 -7.30 20.25
C ALA A 352 28.70 -7.69 21.65
N MET A 353 27.46 -8.20 21.75
CA MET A 353 26.88 -8.68 23.01
C MET A 353 27.30 -10.11 23.37
N ALA A 354 27.76 -10.91 22.40
CA ALA A 354 28.07 -12.33 22.59
C ALA A 354 29.47 -12.71 22.01
N PRO A 355 30.58 -12.16 22.53
CA PRO A 355 31.92 -12.53 22.08
C PRO A 355 32.24 -14.00 22.36
N LEU A 356 32.75 -14.73 21.37
CA LEU A 356 33.15 -16.13 21.54
C LEU A 356 34.26 -16.28 22.60
N PRO A 357 34.22 -17.26 23.50
CA PRO A 357 35.28 -17.45 24.49
C PRO A 357 36.62 -17.76 23.80
N GLY A 358 37.68 -17.07 24.22
CA GLY A 358 39.02 -17.28 23.67
C GLY A 358 40.00 -16.17 24.09
N GLN A 359 41.29 -16.44 23.89
CA GLN A 359 42.39 -15.55 24.30
C GLN A 359 43.02 -14.80 23.14
N TRP A 360 42.40 -14.84 21.95
CA TRP A 360 42.97 -14.21 20.76
C TRP A 360 43.17 -12.71 20.98
N MET A 361 44.35 -12.24 20.60
CA MET A 361 44.77 -10.85 20.68
C MET A 361 45.04 -10.26 19.30
N PHE A 362 45.15 -11.09 18.27
CA PHE A 362 45.50 -10.69 16.92
C PHE A 362 44.68 -11.45 15.89
N TYR A 363 44.52 -10.82 14.73
CA TYR A 363 44.02 -11.46 13.54
C TYR A 363 44.66 -10.84 12.30
N VAL A 364 44.81 -11.64 11.25
CA VAL A 364 45.33 -11.22 9.93
C VAL A 364 44.66 -12.05 8.86
N LEU A 365 44.50 -11.49 7.65
CA LEU A 365 43.92 -12.20 6.50
C LEU A 365 44.64 -13.53 6.25
N ALA A 366 43.87 -14.58 6.04
CA ALA A 366 44.35 -15.94 5.80
C ALA A 366 44.05 -16.46 4.39
N ASP A 367 43.10 -15.85 3.68
CA ASP A 367 42.76 -16.20 2.30
C ASP A 367 42.08 -15.05 1.53
N LYS A 368 41.84 -15.31 0.24
CA LYS A 368 41.21 -14.37 -0.69
C LYS A 368 39.71 -14.17 -0.44
N GLU A 369 39.06 -15.12 0.27
CA GLU A 369 37.66 -14.99 0.67
C GLU A 369 37.48 -14.04 1.86
N GLY A 370 38.58 -13.59 2.47
CA GLY A 370 38.57 -12.63 3.56
C GLY A 370 38.42 -13.25 4.94
N ARG A 371 38.70 -14.56 5.10
CA ARG A 371 38.82 -15.17 6.43
C ARG A 371 40.12 -14.74 7.10
N HIS A 372 40.15 -14.82 8.43
CA HIS A 372 41.29 -14.43 9.24
C HIS A 372 41.88 -15.61 10.02
N SER A 373 43.21 -15.61 10.16
CA SER A 373 43.89 -16.41 11.17
C SER A 373 43.89 -15.63 12.48
N PHE A 374 43.49 -16.27 13.57
CA PHE A 374 43.43 -15.66 14.90
C PHE A 374 44.54 -16.19 15.79
N SER A 375 45.29 -15.29 16.41
CA SER A 375 46.50 -15.59 17.19
C SER A 375 46.42 -15.04 18.61
N VAL A 376 47.03 -15.74 19.57
CA VAL A 376 47.07 -15.34 21.00
C VAL A 376 48.36 -14.57 21.31
N SER A 377 49.48 -15.00 20.72
CA SER A 377 50.80 -14.39 20.94
C SER A 377 51.29 -13.58 19.75
N SER A 378 52.20 -12.64 19.99
CA SER A 378 52.88 -11.90 18.93
C SER A 378 53.69 -12.83 18.02
N GLN A 379 54.32 -13.88 18.55
CA GLN A 379 55.07 -14.83 17.75
C GLN A 379 54.16 -15.63 16.79
N GLU A 380 52.96 -16.02 17.23
CA GLU A 380 51.96 -16.63 16.34
C GLU A 380 51.52 -15.64 15.26
N PHE A 381 51.23 -14.40 15.65
CA PHE A 381 50.81 -13.36 14.73
C PHE A 381 51.85 -13.07 13.65
N GLU A 382 53.13 -12.94 13.99
CA GLU A 382 54.19 -12.72 13.00
C GLU A 382 54.33 -13.90 12.02
N ARG A 383 54.09 -15.15 12.48
CA ARG A 383 54.05 -16.32 11.58
C ARG A 383 52.86 -16.27 10.64
N ASP A 384 51.68 -15.89 11.12
CA ASP A 384 50.48 -15.79 10.30
C ASP A 384 50.57 -14.61 9.31
N LYS A 385 51.17 -13.50 9.73
CA LYS A 385 51.46 -12.34 8.88
C LYS A 385 52.45 -12.71 7.76
N ALA A 386 53.52 -13.43 8.06
CA ALA A 386 54.46 -13.91 7.05
C ALA A 386 53.76 -14.76 5.97
N LYS A 387 52.89 -15.69 6.37
CA LYS A 387 52.08 -16.48 5.42
C LYS A 387 51.17 -15.62 4.56
N CYS A 388 50.52 -14.64 5.18
CA CYS A 388 49.65 -13.69 4.49
C CYS A 388 50.42 -12.88 3.43
N GLN A 389 51.65 -12.44 3.74
CA GLN A 389 52.53 -11.74 2.81
C GLN A 389 53.05 -12.66 1.68
N GLU A 390 53.47 -13.89 2.01
CA GLU A 390 53.87 -14.90 1.01
C GLU A 390 52.77 -15.21 0.00
N GLN A 391 51.50 -15.14 0.44
CA GLN A 391 50.33 -15.34 -0.41
C GLN A 391 49.85 -14.06 -1.13
N GLY A 392 50.51 -12.92 -0.89
CA GLY A 392 50.15 -11.62 -1.47
C GLY A 392 48.79 -11.09 -0.99
N LEU A 393 48.35 -11.48 0.21
CA LEU A 393 47.07 -11.07 0.80
C LEU A 393 47.17 -9.79 1.62
N CYS A 394 48.35 -9.49 2.17
CA CYS A 394 48.64 -8.27 2.93
C CYS A 394 49.94 -7.61 2.49
N GLY A 395 49.98 -6.29 2.62
CA GLY A 395 51.13 -5.42 2.32
C GLY A 395 52.12 -5.25 3.46
#